data_AF-R5GSW9-F1
#
_entry.id   AF-R5GSW9-F1
#
_cell.length_a   1.000
_cell.length_b   1.000
_cell.length_c   1.000
_cell.angle_alpha   90.00
_cell.angle_beta   90.00
_cell.angle_gamma   90.00
#
_symmetry.space_group_name_H-M   'P 1'
#
loop_
_entity.id
_entity.type
_entity.pdbx_description
1 polymer ?
#
loop_
_entity_poly.entity_id
_entity_poly.type
_entity_poly.pdbx_seq_one_letter_code
_entity_poly.pdbx_strand_id
1 'polypeptide(L)'
;MRQFPWWMLALAGLNLWPAVACPFFLFGGLHPFGTSESAWVEGCLYILTQLLWITPTLAFFASLELYRRGWERWGVVLAVVSLLLTAAMGFWVFS
;
A
#
# COMPACT_ATOMS: atom_id res chain seq x y z
N MET A 1 -10.86 -27.01 -0.63
CA MET A 1 -11.09 -26.30 -1.92
C MET A 1 -10.29 -25.01 -1.88
N ARG A 2 -9.32 -24.80 -2.79
CA ARG A 2 -8.55 -23.54 -2.86
C ARG A 2 -9.43 -22.45 -3.47
N GLN A 3 -10.04 -21.63 -2.63
CA GLN A 3 -10.90 -20.52 -3.05
C GLN A 3 -10.14 -19.43 -3.82
N PHE A 4 -8.81 -19.38 -3.67
CA PHE A 4 -7.94 -18.47 -4.40
C PHE A 4 -6.74 -19.21 -4.98
N PRO A 5 -6.29 -18.88 -6.21
CA PRO A 5 -5.04 -19.38 -6.73
C PRO A 5 -3.85 -18.88 -5.91
N TRP A 6 -2.80 -19.70 -5.80
CA TRP A 6 -1.66 -19.40 -4.91
C TRP A 6 -0.86 -18.19 -5.37
N TRP A 7 -0.73 -18.02 -6.70
CA TRP A 7 -0.01 -16.91 -7.30
C TRP A 7 -0.70 -15.58 -7.01
N MET A 8 -2.04 -15.58 -6.89
CA MET A 8 -2.79 -14.37 -6.59
C MET A 8 -2.64 -13.99 -5.12
N LEU A 9 -2.61 -14.97 -4.22
CA LEU A 9 -2.28 -14.74 -2.82
C LEU A 9 -0.85 -14.22 -2.66
N ALA A 10 0.10 -14.69 -3.47
CA ALA A 10 1.47 -14.18 -3.47
C ALA A 10 1.53 -12.72 -3.97
N LEU A 11 0.86 -12.41 -5.09
CA LEU A 11 0.75 -11.05 -5.64
C LEU A 11 0.10 -10.08 -4.65
N ALA A 12 -1.02 -10.49 -4.07
CA ALA A 12 -1.73 -9.72 -3.07
C ALA A 12 -0.87 -9.59 -1.80
N GLY A 13 -0.20 -10.65 -1.37
CA GLY A 13 0.70 -10.65 -0.21
C GLY A 13 1.86 -9.66 -0.34
N LEU A 14 2.39 -9.45 -1.54
CA LEU A 14 3.41 -8.42 -1.77
C LEU A 14 2.88 -6.99 -1.54
N ASN A 15 1.59 -6.74 -1.74
CA ASN A 15 0.96 -5.45 -1.40
C ASN A 15 0.84 -5.20 0.11
N LEU A 16 1.11 -6.21 0.97
CA LEU A 16 1.20 -6.01 2.42
C LEU A 16 2.59 -5.52 2.85
N TRP A 17 3.58 -5.52 1.96
CA TRP A 17 4.92 -5.05 2.28
C TRP A 17 4.96 -3.63 2.89
N PRO A 18 4.18 -2.64 2.38
CA PRO A 18 4.10 -1.31 2.99
C PRO A 18 3.53 -1.33 4.41
N ALA A 19 2.59 -2.24 4.69
CA ALA A 19 2.05 -2.41 6.04
C ALA A 19 3.11 -2.94 7.01
N VAL A 20 4.00 -3.82 6.55
CA VAL A 20 5.15 -4.29 7.33
C VAL A 20 6.18 -3.18 7.53
N ALA A 21 6.33 -2.28 6.55
CA ALA A 21 7.20 -1.12 6.64
C ALA A 21 6.59 0.05 7.46
N CYS A 22 5.30 -0.02 7.83
CA CYS A 22 4.58 1.01 8.60
C CYS A 22 5.30 1.47 9.89
N PRO A 23 5.89 0.58 10.72
CA PRO A 23 6.62 1.01 11.92
C PRO A 23 7.80 1.95 11.61
N PHE A 24 8.43 1.84 10.44
CA PHE A 24 9.49 2.75 10.03
C PHE A 24 8.95 4.14 9.68
N PHE A 25 7.76 4.24 9.10
CA PHE A 25 7.08 5.52 8.85
C PHE A 25 6.55 6.16 10.14
N LEU A 26 6.10 5.36 11.12
CA LEU A 26 5.55 5.86 12.38
C LEU A 26 6.61 6.21 13.43
N PHE A 27 7.65 5.39 13.55
CA PHE A 27 8.65 5.49 14.62
C PHE A 27 10.07 5.69 14.11
N GLY A 28 10.33 5.42 12.83
CA GLY A 28 11.67 5.50 12.23
C GLY A 28 12.09 6.90 11.80
N GLY A 29 11.26 7.93 11.99
CA GLY A 29 11.57 9.32 11.60
C GLY A 29 11.64 9.56 10.09
N LEU A 30 11.12 8.63 9.28
CA LEU A 30 11.03 8.76 7.83
C LEU A 30 9.90 9.73 7.46
N HIS A 31 10.28 10.94 7.05
CA HIS A 31 9.37 12.00 6.63
C HIS A 31 9.49 12.22 5.12
N PRO A 32 8.94 11.32 4.29
CA PRO A 32 9.14 11.38 2.84
C PRO A 32 8.55 12.64 2.21
N PHE A 33 7.53 13.26 2.83
CA PHE A 33 6.96 14.53 2.39
C PHE A 33 7.53 15.76 3.13
N GLY A 34 8.56 15.58 3.96
CA GLY A 34 9.22 16.65 4.72
C GLY A 34 8.51 17.07 6.01
N THR A 35 8.98 18.17 6.59
CA THR A 35 8.46 18.79 7.82
C THR A 35 8.06 20.23 7.57
N SER A 36 7.05 20.73 8.30
CA SER A 36 6.64 22.14 8.26
C SER A 36 6.58 22.70 9.68
N GLU A 37 6.87 23.98 9.86
CA GLU A 37 6.71 24.68 11.14
C GLU A 37 5.23 24.92 11.51
N SER A 38 4.33 24.84 10.53
CA SER A 38 2.90 25.00 10.77
C SER A 38 2.24 23.67 11.12
N ALA A 39 1.68 23.56 12.32
CA ALA A 39 1.05 22.35 12.83
C ALA A 39 -0.06 21.78 11.92
N TRP A 40 -0.77 22.66 11.20
CA TRP A 40 -1.78 22.22 10.24
C TRP A 40 -1.18 21.50 9.03
N VAL A 41 -0.12 22.07 8.44
CA VAL A 41 0.55 21.47 7.29
C VAL A 41 1.28 20.19 7.72
N GLU A 42 1.90 20.18 8.90
CA GLU A 42 2.50 18.98 9.48
C GLU A 42 1.48 17.85 9.64
N GLY A 43 0.27 18.16 10.13
CA GLY A 43 -0.84 17.19 10.17
C GLY A 43 -1.24 16.65 8.79
N CYS A 44 -1.31 17.50 7.77
CA CYS A 44 -1.58 17.06 6.40
C CYS A 44 -0.48 16.17 5.84
N LEU A 45 0.80 16.51 6.07
CA LEU A 45 1.95 15.73 5.64
C LEU A 45 2.00 14.37 6.35
N TYR A 46 1.62 14.33 7.63
CA TYR A 46 1.48 13.09 8.39
C TYR A 46 0.39 12.19 7.80
N ILE A 47 -0.80 12.73 7.52
CA ILE A 47 -1.89 11.96 6.88
C ILE A 47 -1.43 11.43 5.51
N LEU A 48 -0.75 12.25 4.71
CA LEU A 48 -0.19 11.81 3.43
C LEU A 48 0.79 10.64 3.60
N THR A 49 1.64 10.72 4.63
CA THR A 49 2.60 9.66 4.95
C THR A 49 1.88 8.37 5.37
N GLN A 50 0.79 8.47 6.14
CA GLN A 50 -0.01 7.30 6.51
C GLN A 50 -0.72 6.68 5.29
N LEU A 51 -1.17 7.49 4.33
CA LEU A 51 -1.79 7.00 3.11
C LEU A 51 -0.83 6.14 2.28
N LEU A 52 0.49 6.36 2.34
CA LEU A 52 1.48 5.56 1.61
C LEU A 52 1.38 4.07 1.91
N TRP A 53 1.10 3.67 3.16
CA TRP A 53 0.98 2.26 3.53
C TRP A 53 -0.48 1.80 3.65
N ILE A 54 -1.42 2.69 4.00
CA ILE A 54 -2.85 2.36 4.09
C ILE A 54 -3.41 2.01 2.71
N THR A 55 -3.08 2.78 1.68
CA THR A 55 -3.60 2.60 0.32
C THR A 55 -3.29 1.21 -0.27
N PRO A 56 -2.03 0.73 -0.29
CA PRO A 56 -1.71 -0.61 -0.77
C PRO A 56 -2.33 -1.71 0.10
N THR A 57 -2.48 -1.47 1.42
CA THR A 57 -3.17 -2.41 2.33
C THR A 57 -4.66 -2.52 2.02
N LEU A 58 -5.35 -1.41 1.77
CA LEU A 58 -6.76 -1.43 1.38
C LEU A 58 -6.93 -2.06 0.00
N ALA A 59 -6.02 -1.78 -0.92
CA ALA A 59 -6.04 -2.36 -2.24
C ALA A 59 -5.80 -3.87 -2.23
N PHE A 60 -5.00 -4.39 -1.29
CA PHE A 60 -4.89 -5.83 -1.03
C PHE A 60 -6.27 -6.44 -0.74
N PHE A 61 -7.00 -5.93 0.26
CA PHE A 61 -8.32 -6.46 0.60
C PHE A 61 -9.34 -6.28 -0.54
N ALA A 62 -9.32 -5.12 -1.21
CA ALA A 62 -10.19 -4.85 -2.34
C ALA A 62 -9.94 -5.80 -3.52
N SER A 63 -8.67 -6.15 -3.79
CA SER A 63 -8.32 -7.10 -4.85
C SER A 63 -8.88 -8.51 -4.58
N LEU A 64 -8.81 -8.97 -3.33
CA LEU A 64 -9.36 -10.26 -2.91
C LEU A 64 -10.90 -10.27 -2.95
N GLU A 65 -11.54 -9.18 -2.52
CA GLU A 65 -13.00 -9.07 -2.56
C GLU A 65 -13.53 -8.99 -4.00
N LEU A 66 -12.86 -8.25 -4.90
CA LEU A 66 -13.20 -8.20 -6.33
C LEU A 66 -13.06 -9.58 -6.97
N TYR A 67 -11.99 -10.29 -6.65
CA TYR A 67 -11.80 -11.65 -7.15
C TYR A 67 -12.89 -12.60 -6.63
N ARG A 68 -13.26 -12.49 -5.35
CA ARG A 68 -14.34 -13.29 -4.73
C ARG A 68 -15.70 -13.02 -5.37
N ARG A 69 -15.95 -11.80 -5.85
CA ARG A 69 -17.19 -11.41 -6.56
C ARG A 69 -17.24 -11.89 -8.02
N GLY A 70 -16.24 -12.64 -8.49
CA GLY A 70 -16.15 -13.13 -9.87
C GLY A 70 -15.60 -12.09 -10.86
N TRP A 71 -15.09 -10.96 -10.37
CA TRP A 71 -14.48 -9.91 -11.19
C TRP A 71 -12.95 -10.10 -11.24
N GLU A 72 -12.53 -11.29 -11.67
CA GLU A 72 -11.13 -11.74 -11.57
C GLU A 72 -10.15 -10.76 -12.23
N ARG A 73 -10.48 -10.27 -13.43
CA ARG A 73 -9.62 -9.32 -14.19
C ARG A 73 -9.39 -8.03 -13.42
N TRP A 74 -10.43 -7.48 -12.81
CA TRP A 74 -10.35 -6.23 -12.06
C TRP A 74 -9.59 -6.41 -10.74
N GLY A 75 -9.77 -7.55 -10.06
CA GLY A 75 -8.99 -7.88 -8.87
C GLY A 75 -7.49 -7.99 -9.17
N VAL A 76 -7.12 -8.67 -10.27
CA VAL A 76 -5.72 -8.81 -10.70
C VAL A 76 -5.13 -7.46 -11.12
N VAL A 77 -5.85 -6.65 -11.91
CA VAL A 77 -5.40 -5.31 -12.31
C VAL A 77 -5.16 -4.44 -11.08
N LEU A 78 -6.09 -4.44 -10.12
CA LEU A 78 -5.94 -3.65 -8.90
C LEU A 78 -4.74 -4.11 -8.06
N ALA A 79 -4.50 -5.42 -7.96
CA ALA A 79 -3.33 -5.96 -7.27
C ALA A 79 -2.02 -5.55 -7.95
N VAL A 80 -1.94 -5.64 -9.29
CA VAL A 80 -0.74 -5.26 -10.07
C VAL A 80 -0.49 -3.75 -10.00
N VAL A 81 -1.52 -2.93 -10.17
CA VAL A 81 -1.40 -1.47 -10.08
C VAL A 81 -0.91 -1.07 -8.69
N SER A 82 -1.47 -1.66 -7.64
CA SER A 82 -1.06 -1.37 -6.26
C SER A 82 0.37 -1.81 -5.97
N LEU A 83 0.83 -2.90 -6.59
CA LEU A 83 2.20 -3.37 -6.48
C LEU A 83 3.18 -2.42 -7.17
N LEU A 84 2.85 -1.95 -8.37
CA LEU A 84 3.64 -0.94 -9.07
C LEU A 84 3.71 0.38 -8.30
N LEU A 85 2.58 0.79 -7.71
CA LEU A 85 2.49 1.99 -6.89
C LEU A 85 3.34 1.86 -5.63
N THR A 86 3.29 0.70 -4.98
CA THR A 86 4.16 0.34 -3.85
C THR A 86 5.64 0.36 -4.23
N ALA A 87 6.01 -0.21 -5.38
CA ALA A 87 7.39 -0.23 -5.84
C ALA A 87 7.90 1.17 -6.20
N ALA A 88 7.07 1.99 -6.85
CA ALA A 88 7.39 3.38 -7.17
C ALA A 88 7.56 4.23 -5.90
N MET A 89 6.67 4.05 -4.92
CA MET A 89 6.78 4.72 -3.62
C MET A 89 8.02 4.27 -2.86
N GLY A 90 8.29 2.97 -2.81
CA GLY A 90 9.51 2.44 -2.20
C GLY A 90 10.75 3.05 -2.85
N PHE A 91 10.83 3.07 -4.18
CA PHE A 91 11.95 3.69 -4.88
C PHE A 91 12.10 5.17 -4.53
N TRP A 92 11.02 5.94 -4.50
CA TRP A 92 11.05 7.36 -4.18
C TRP A 92 11.43 7.67 -2.73
N VAL A 93 11.02 6.82 -1.78
CA VAL A 93 11.35 6.99 -0.35
C VAL A 93 12.82 6.67 -0.06
N PHE A 94 13.43 5.76 -0.82
CA PHE A 94 14.81 5.31 -0.62
C PHE A 94 15.84 5.95 -1.58
N SER A 95 15.42 6.81 -2.50
CA SER A 95 16.29 7.58 -3.41
C SER A 95 16.70 8.91 -2.80
#